data_AF-A0A2I0VT16-F1
#
_entry.id   AF-A0A2I0VT16-F1
#
_cell.length_a   1.000
_cell.length_b   1.000
_cell.length_c   1.000
_cell.angle_alpha   90.00
_cell.angle_beta   90.00
_cell.angle_gamma   90.00
#
_symmetry.space_group_name_H-M   'P 1'
#
loop_
_entity.id
_entity.type
_entity.pdbx_description
1 polymer ?
#
loop_
_entity_poly.entity_id
_entity_poly.type
_entity_poly.pdbx_seq_one_letter_code
_entity_poly.pdbx_strand_id
1 'polypeptide(L)' 'MTLEVYTDADYTGSPVDRRSTSGYCTFLGGNLVTWRSKKQNAVARSSAEAEY' A
#
# COMPACT_ATOMS: atom_id res chain seq x y z
N MET A 1 -7.95 -4.32 23.88
CA MET A 1 -8.23 -4.59 22.46
C MET A 1 -7.59 -3.49 21.65
N THR A 2 -6.44 -3.75 21.04
CA THR A 2 -5.70 -2.76 20.23
C THR A 2 -5.99 -3.00 18.76
N LEU A 3 -6.22 -1.92 18.01
CA LEU A 3 -6.33 -1.93 16.56
C LEU A 3 -5.04 -1.33 15.99
N GLU A 4 -4.30 -2.11 15.21
CA GLU A 4 -3.06 -1.66 14.59
C GLU A 4 -3.27 -1.65 13.08
N VAL A 5 -3.00 -0.52 12.45
CA VAL A 5 -3.15 -0.35 10.99
C VAL A 5 -1.79 0.00 10.42
N TYR A 6 -1.36 -0.77 9.43
CA TYR A 6 -0.18 -0.48 8.65
C TYR A 6 -0.58 -0.16 7.23
N THR A 7 0.07 0.84 6.65
CA THR A 7 -0.06 1.24 5.26
C THR A 7 1.30 1.14 4.62
N ASP A 8 1.35 0.56 3.43
CA ASP A 8 2.56 0.43 2.63
C ASP A 8 2.26 0.89 1.22
N ALA A 9 3.20 1.58 0.61
CA ALA A 9 3.12 1.90 -0.80
C ALA A 9 4.48 1.69 -1.44
N ASP A 10 4.50 0.79 -2.42
CA ASP A 10 5.71 0.45 -3.13
C ASP A 10 5.76 1.21 -4.46
N TYR A 11 6.88 1.91 -4.66
CA TYR A 11 7.28 2.51 -5.91
C TYR A 11 8.00 1.46 -6.77
N THR A 12 7.38 0.30 -7.00
CA THR A 12 7.93 -0.67 -7.96
C THR A 12 7.88 -0.05 -9.34
N GLY A 13 9.07 0.31 -9.83
CA GLY A 13 9.33 0.72 -11.20
C GLY A 13 9.14 -0.43 -12.17
N SER A 14 7.91 -0.92 -12.32
CA SER A 14 7.59 -1.83 -13.42
C SER A 14 7.86 -1.06 -14.72
N PRO A 15 8.81 -1.49 -15.58
CA PRO A 15 9.19 -0.72 -16.76
C PRO A 15 8.04 -0.55 -17.77
N VAL A 16 6.98 -1.36 -17.63
CA VAL A 16 5.78 -1.32 -18.46
C VAL A 16 4.76 -0.27 -17.99
N ASP A 17 4.51 -0.16 -16.68
CA ASP A 17 3.41 0.67 -16.17
C ASP A 17 3.83 1.83 -15.28
N ARG A 18 5.01 1.79 -14.62
CA ARG A 18 5.45 2.77 -13.60
C ARG A 18 4.38 3.12 -12.54
N ARG A 19 3.43 2.22 -12.32
CA ARG A 19 2.31 2.41 -11.38
C ARG A 19 2.69 1.80 -10.05
N SER A 20 2.63 2.59 -9.00
CA SER A 20 2.84 2.13 -7.63
C SER A 20 1.74 1.18 -7.19
N THR A 21 2.04 0.35 -6.20
CA THR A 21 1.05 -0.49 -5.54
C THR A 21 0.93 -0.02 -4.10
N SER A 22 -0.27 0.40 -3.70
CA SER A 22 -0.55 0.74 -2.31
C SER A 22 -1.34 -0.36 -1.63
N GLY A 23 -1.06 -0.58 -0.35
CA GLY A 23 -1.71 -1.60 0.45
C GLY A 23 -1.89 -1.13 1.88
N TYR A 24 -2.82 -1.77 2.57
CA TYR A 24 -2.97 -1.62 4.00
C TYR A 24 -3.34 -2.95 4.64
N CYS A 25 -2.94 -3.12 5.89
CA CYS A 25 -3.35 -4.24 6.71
C CYS A 25 -3.75 -3.77 8.11
N THR A 26 -4.69 -4.47 8.71
CA THR A 26 -5.28 -4.13 9.99
C THR A 26 -5.23 -5.35 10.90
N PHE A 27 -4.58 -5.19 12.03
CA PHE A 27 -4.51 -6.19 13.09
C PHE A 27 -5.44 -5.80 14.25
N LEU A 28 -6.06 -6.80 14.86
CA LEU A 28 -6.91 -6.66 16.02
C LEU A 28 -6.40 -7.61 17.10
N GLY A 29 -5.85 -7.04 18.17
CA GLY A 29 -5.25 -7.81 19.27
C GLY A 29 -4.16 -8.78 18.79
N GLY A 30 -3.31 -8.34 17.84
CA GLY A 30 -2.23 -9.15 17.28
C GLY A 30 -2.62 -10.09 16.13
N ASN A 31 -3.89 -10.15 15.73
CA ASN A 31 -4.35 -11.00 14.62
C ASN A 31 -4.66 -10.15 13.38
N LEU A 32 -4.18 -10.56 12.21
CA LEU A 32 -4.50 -9.90 10.94
C LEU A 32 -5.99 -10.12 10.61
N VAL A 33 -6.77 -9.04 10.59
CA VAL A 33 -8.22 -9.07 10.29
C VAL A 33 -8.49 -8.71 8.84
N THR A 34 -7.80 -7.71 8.33
CA THR A 34 -8.02 -7.20 6.97
C THR A 34 -6.69 -6.91 6.31
N TRP A 35 -6.57 -7.27 5.03
CA TRP A 35 -5.48 -6.80 4.18
C TRP A 35 -6.04 -6.45 2.81
N ARG A 36 -5.49 -5.42 2.18
CA ARG A 36 -5.84 -5.03 0.82
C ARG A 36 -4.61 -4.49 0.12
N SER A 37 -4.49 -4.82 -1.16
CA SER A 37 -3.51 -4.24 -2.06
C SER A 37 -4.24 -3.73 -3.32
N LYS A 38 -3.84 -2.57 -3.82
CA LYS A 38 -4.41 -1.92 -5.00
C LYS A 38 -3.29 -1.29 -5.82
N LYS A 39 -3.23 -1.64 -7.11
CA LYS A 39 -2.39 -0.92 -8.08
C LYS A 39 -2.97 0.48 -8.30
N GLN A 40 -2.14 1.51 -8.14
CA GLN A 40 -2.56 2.88 -8.45
C GLN A 40 -2.87 3.01 -9.94
N ASN A 41 -3.93 3.76 -10.27
CA ASN A 41 -4.28 4.03 -11.67
C ASN A 41 -3.31 5.05 -12.30
N ALA A 42 -2.74 5.92 -11.47
CA ALA A 42 -1.77 6.93 -11.87
C ALA A 42 -0.34 6.39 -11.77
N VAL A 43 0.52 6.93 -12.62
CA VAL A 43 1.97 6.70 -12.56
C VAL A 43 2.52 7.61 -11.46
N ALA A 44 3.02 7.01 -10.39
CA ALA A 44 3.81 7.78 -9.41
C ALA A 44 5.15 8.13 -10.03
N ARG A 45 5.74 9.26 -9.65
CA ARG A 45 7.07 9.70 -10.08
C ARG A 45 8.02 9.81 -8.88
N SER A 46 7.52 9.53 -7.68
CA SER A 46 8.21 9.55 -6.39
C SER A 46 7.50 8.63 -5.40
N SER A 47 8.17 8.26 -4.30
CA SER A 47 7.56 7.48 -3.21
C SER A 47 6.44 8.25 -2.51
N ALA A 48 6.59 9.57 -2.34
CA ALA A 48 5.54 10.41 -1.73
C ALA A 48 4.23 10.39 -2.54
N GLU A 49 4.31 10.36 -3.87
CA GLU A 49 3.13 10.18 -4.74
C GLU A 49 2.62 8.73 -4.76
N ALA A 50 3.44 7.75 -4.41
CA ALA A 50 3.01 6.37 -4.26
C ALA A 50 2.19 6.17 -2.98
N GLU A 51 2.52 6.92 -1.93
CA GLU A 51 1.84 6.86 -0.62
C GLU A 51 0.50 7.62 -0.60
N TYR A 52 0.31 8.59 -1.50
CA TYR A 52 -0.89 9.44 -1.60
C TYR A 52 -1.83 9.02 -2.74
#